data_AF-A0A2V6JPC0-F1
#
_entry.id   AF-A0A2V6JPC0-F1
#
_cell.length_a   1.000
_cell.length_b   1.000
_cell.length_c   1.000
_cell.angle_alpha   90.00
_cell.angle_beta   90.00
_cell.angle_gamma   90.00
#
_symmetry.space_group_name_H-M   'P 1'
#
loop_
_entity.id
_entity.type
_entity.pdbx_description
1 polymer ?
#
loop_
_entity_poly.entity_id
_entity_poly.type
_entity_poly.pdbx_seq_one_letter_code
_entity_poly.pdbx_strand_id
1 'polypeptide(L)'
;TSNIDEVEATSTNDEIFVVPISGGTAKKISTSPGADTTPLYSPDGKYLAWRSQARAGFEADKWRLFLHDRQGSTTTEYHPELSQHFDLSAGSFAWSPDSKAIFAAFEEQGMAPIFRVGIEEPTVSRVP
;
A
#
# COMPACT_ATOMS: atom_id res chain seq x y z
N THR A 1 -9.56 7.58 2.95
CA THR A 1 -9.69 7.40 1.49
C THR A 1 -10.91 8.18 1.04
N SER A 2 -11.04 8.45 -0.26
CA SER A 2 -12.27 8.97 -0.86
C SER A 2 -12.34 8.54 -2.31
N ASN A 3 -13.51 8.14 -2.79
CA ASN A 3 -13.80 8.10 -4.21
C ASN A 3 -14.01 9.55 -4.70
N ILE A 4 -13.51 9.87 -5.89
CA ILE A 4 -13.62 11.21 -6.49
C ILE A 4 -14.10 11.16 -7.95
N ASP A 5 -14.59 9.99 -8.40
CA ASP A 5 -15.15 9.82 -9.74
C ASP A 5 -16.56 10.41 -9.84
N GLU A 6 -16.98 10.80 -11.05
CA GLU A 6 -18.27 11.47 -11.30
C GLU A 6 -19.49 10.66 -10.82
N VAL A 7 -19.44 9.34 -10.96
CA VAL A 7 -20.49 8.41 -10.53
C VAL A 7 -19.90 7.40 -9.54
N GLU A 8 -19.63 7.89 -8.32
CA GLU A 8 -19.01 7.13 -7.22
C GLU A 8 -19.65 5.74 -7.03
N ALA A 9 -20.98 5.64 -7.12
CA ALA A 9 -21.72 4.39 -6.91
C ALA A 9 -21.37 3.25 -7.88
N THR A 10 -20.70 3.56 -9.00
CA THR A 10 -20.28 2.57 -10.01
C THR A 10 -18.76 2.39 -10.07
N SER A 11 -18.02 3.12 -9.24
CA SER A 11 -16.56 3.13 -9.25
C SER A 11 -15.98 2.39 -8.05
N THR A 12 -14.88 1.69 -8.29
CA THR A 12 -14.05 1.05 -7.26
C THR A 12 -12.79 1.87 -6.95
N ASN A 13 -12.67 3.09 -7.50
CA ASN A 13 -11.48 3.94 -7.41
C ASN A 13 -11.51 4.77 -6.12
N ASP A 14 -11.08 4.16 -5.02
CA ASP A 14 -10.81 4.87 -3.78
C ASP A 14 -9.38 5.41 -3.77
N GLU A 15 -9.21 6.69 -3.42
CA GLU A 15 -7.91 7.35 -3.44
C GLU A 15 -7.42 7.69 -2.02
N ILE A 16 -6.10 7.72 -1.83
CA ILE A 16 -5.40 8.11 -0.60
C ILE A 16 -5.14 9.62 -0.62
N PHE A 17 -5.54 10.26 0.48
CA PHE A 17 -5.32 11.68 0.73
C PHE A 17 -4.57 11.87 2.05
N VAL A 18 -3.73 12.90 2.09
CA VAL A 18 -3.15 13.43 3.32
C VAL A 18 -3.73 14.80 3.63
N VAL A 19 -4.08 15.02 4.90
CA VAL A 19 -4.69 16.26 5.38
C VAL A 19 -3.85 16.83 6.52
N PRO A 20 -3.54 18.14 6.54
CA PRO A 20 -2.85 18.75 7.67
C PRO A 20 -3.69 18.62 8.95
N ILE A 21 -3.04 18.35 10.08
CA ILE A 21 -3.74 18.23 11.38
C ILE A 21 -4.40 19.54 11.81
N SER A 22 -3.86 20.68 11.38
CA SER A 22 -4.46 22.01 11.56
C SER A 22 -5.73 22.22 10.75
N GLY A 23 -6.14 21.25 9.92
CA GLY A 23 -7.10 21.43 8.85
C GLY A 23 -6.49 22.07 7.61
N GLY A 24 -7.28 22.15 6.54
CA GLY A 24 -6.88 22.73 5.26
C GLY A 24 -7.11 21.79 4.08
N THR A 25 -6.45 22.09 2.96
CA THR A 25 -6.61 21.36 1.70
C THR A 25 -6.04 19.96 1.79
N ALA A 26 -6.87 18.95 1.48
CA ALA A 26 -6.43 17.58 1.31
C ALA A 26 -5.57 17.44 0.04
N LYS A 27 -4.45 16.71 0.13
CA LYS A 27 -3.59 16.39 -1.01
C LYS A 27 -3.76 14.92 -1.37
N LYS A 28 -4.17 14.64 -2.61
CA LYS A 28 -4.17 13.30 -3.19
C LYS A 28 -2.73 12.83 -3.41
N ILE A 29 -2.41 11.59 -3.03
CA ILE A 29 -1.05 11.03 -3.16
C ILE A 29 -0.98 9.70 -3.91
N SER A 30 -2.12 9.03 -4.09
CA SER A 30 -2.26 7.87 -4.96
C SER A 30 -2.72 8.26 -6.36
N THR A 31 -2.56 7.33 -7.29
CA THR A 31 -2.89 7.52 -8.71
C THR A 31 -3.37 6.23 -9.38
N SER A 32 -3.58 5.15 -8.63
CA SER A 32 -3.97 3.88 -9.24
C SER A 32 -5.42 3.95 -9.72
N PRO A 33 -5.79 3.31 -10.84
CA PRO A 33 -7.17 3.32 -11.32
C PRO A 33 -8.14 2.48 -10.48
N GLY A 34 -7.62 1.52 -9.70
CA GLY A 34 -8.40 0.67 -8.81
C GLY A 34 -8.40 1.20 -7.38
N ALA A 35 -8.84 0.38 -6.43
CA ALA A 35 -8.96 0.79 -5.04
C ALA A 35 -7.57 0.96 -4.37
N ASP A 36 -7.36 2.08 -3.70
CA ASP A 36 -6.29 2.30 -2.73
C ASP A 36 -6.86 2.33 -1.30
N THR A 37 -6.40 1.43 -0.42
CA THR A 37 -7.03 1.19 0.89
C THR A 37 -6.03 0.97 2.02
N THR A 38 -6.52 1.06 3.26
CA THR A 38 -5.76 0.75 4.50
C THR A 38 -4.43 1.52 4.65
N PRO A 39 -4.41 2.86 4.53
CA PRO A 39 -3.19 3.63 4.75
C PRO A 39 -2.69 3.53 6.19
N LEU A 40 -1.40 3.27 6.37
CA LEU A 40 -0.71 3.23 7.67
C LEU A 40 0.62 3.97 7.62
N TYR A 41 0.77 4.97 8.48
CA TYR A 41 2.05 5.66 8.67
C TYR A 41 3.07 4.74 9.34
N SER A 42 4.34 4.87 8.97
CA SER A 42 5.43 4.32 9.76
C SER A 42 5.45 4.97 11.15
N PRO A 43 5.91 4.27 12.20
CA PRO A 43 6.00 4.84 13.55
C PRO A 43 6.81 6.14 13.64
N ASP A 44 7.85 6.28 12.82
CA ASP A 44 8.65 7.51 12.71
C ASP A 44 8.03 8.58 11.78
N GLY A 45 6.91 8.25 11.15
CA GLY A 45 6.18 9.12 10.24
C GLY A 45 6.88 9.43 8.93
N LYS A 46 8.03 8.84 8.59
CA LYS A 46 8.71 9.11 7.32
C LYS A 46 7.99 8.52 6.12
N TYR A 47 7.28 7.41 6.33
CA TYR A 47 6.62 6.69 5.28
C TYR A 47 5.12 6.55 5.52
N LEU A 48 4.39 6.34 4.43
CA LEU A 48 2.99 5.93 4.43
C LEU A 48 2.87 4.74 3.49
N ALA A 49 2.32 3.63 3.99
CA ALA A 49 2.07 2.43 3.19
C ALA A 49 0.56 2.18 3.05
N TRP A 50 0.14 1.57 1.96
CA TRP A 50 -1.26 1.19 1.70
C TRP A 50 -1.33 0.02 0.72
N ARG A 51 -2.53 -0.53 0.52
CA ARG A 51 -2.77 -1.55 -0.50
C ARG A 51 -3.43 -0.92 -1.72
N SER A 52 -3.02 -1.33 -2.92
CA SER A 52 -3.46 -0.76 -4.18
C SER A 52 -3.89 -1.84 -5.18
N GLN A 53 -5.01 -1.62 -5.86
CA GLN A 53 -5.41 -2.34 -7.07
C GLN A 53 -5.20 -1.45 -8.30
N ALA A 54 -4.78 -2.04 -9.41
CA ALA A 54 -4.46 -1.31 -10.65
C ALA A 54 -5.63 -1.27 -11.63
N ARG A 55 -6.64 -2.13 -11.47
CA ARG A 55 -7.75 -2.27 -12.43
C ARG A 55 -9.06 -1.74 -11.86
N ALA A 56 -9.56 -0.64 -12.43
CA ALA A 56 -10.89 -0.11 -12.14
C ALA A 56 -11.99 -1.14 -12.43
N GLY A 57 -12.98 -1.26 -11.55
CA GLY A 57 -14.14 -2.14 -11.71
C GLY A 57 -13.86 -3.64 -11.56
N PHE A 58 -12.61 -4.04 -11.31
CA PHE A 58 -12.23 -5.44 -11.11
C PHE A 58 -11.81 -5.69 -9.65
N GLU A 59 -12.79 -5.87 -8.76
CA GLU A 59 -12.54 -6.04 -7.31
C GLU A 59 -11.72 -7.30 -6.98
N ALA A 60 -11.66 -8.26 -7.89
CA ALA A 60 -10.79 -9.43 -7.80
C ALA A 60 -9.35 -9.16 -8.30
N ASP A 61 -8.95 -7.89 -8.52
CA ASP A 61 -7.57 -7.55 -8.86
C ASP A 61 -6.62 -7.87 -7.71
N LYS A 62 -5.36 -8.09 -8.06
CA LYS A 62 -4.27 -8.27 -7.11
C LYS A 62 -4.12 -7.02 -6.22
N TRP A 63 -4.07 -7.23 -4.91
CA TRP A 63 -3.65 -6.20 -3.98
C TRP A 63 -2.14 -6.09 -3.97
N ARG A 64 -1.62 -4.87 -4.18
CA ARG A 64 -0.20 -4.53 -4.19
C ARG A 64 0.12 -3.69 -2.95
N LEU A 65 1.27 -3.90 -2.32
CA LEU A 65 1.72 -3.03 -1.25
C LEU A 65 2.44 -1.82 -1.86
N PHE A 66 1.98 -0.61 -1.55
CA PHE A 66 2.60 0.63 -1.96
C PHE A 66 3.28 1.32 -0.79
N LEU A 67 4.35 2.06 -1.09
CA LEU A 67 5.11 2.85 -0.13
C LEU A 67 5.31 4.27 -0.67
N HIS A 68 4.95 5.27 0.14
CA HIS A 68 5.22 6.67 -0.12
C HIS A 68 6.23 7.21 0.89
N ASP A 69 7.37 7.67 0.37
CA ASP A 69 8.32 8.49 1.11
C ASP A 69 7.80 9.92 1.21
N ARG A 70 7.50 10.37 2.44
CA ARG A 70 6.95 11.70 2.69
C ARG A 70 7.98 12.81 2.61
N GLN A 71 9.27 12.51 2.73
CA GLN A 71 10.35 13.50 2.58
C GLN A 71 10.69 13.70 1.12
N GLY A 72 10.96 12.61 0.39
CA GLY A 72 11.28 12.63 -1.04
C GLY A 72 10.06 12.77 -1.95
N SER A 73 8.84 12.62 -1.41
CA SER A 73 7.57 12.59 -2.17
C SER A 73 7.53 11.53 -3.27
N THR A 74 8.28 10.44 -3.13
CA THR A 74 8.29 9.33 -4.07
C THR A 74 7.29 8.26 -3.64
N THR A 75 6.46 7.80 -4.57
CA THR A 75 5.54 6.68 -4.38
C THR A 75 6.01 5.52 -5.25
N THR A 76 6.14 4.33 -4.66
CA THR A 76 6.50 3.12 -5.39
C THR A 76 5.63 1.94 -4.95
N GLU A 77 5.31 1.07 -5.90
CA GLU A 77 4.94 -0.30 -5.57
C GLU A 77 6.14 -0.97 -4.90
N TYR A 78 5.93 -1.62 -3.76
CA TYR A 78 7.01 -2.17 -2.96
C TYR A 78 7.25 -3.64 -3.29
N HIS A 79 8.28 -3.91 -4.11
CA HIS A 79 8.69 -5.25 -4.54
C HIS A 79 10.22 -5.41 -4.52
N PRO A 80 10.86 -5.55 -3.35
CA PRO A 80 12.32 -5.52 -3.27
C PRO A 80 13.06 -6.58 -4.06
N GLU A 81 12.54 -7.81 -4.08
CA GLU A 81 13.29 -8.98 -4.57
C GLU A 81 12.47 -9.89 -5.49
N LEU A 82 11.28 -9.48 -5.88
CA LEU A 82 10.37 -10.31 -6.67
C LEU A 82 10.25 -9.67 -8.06
N SER A 83 11.35 -9.79 -8.79
CA SER A 83 11.56 -9.39 -10.18
C SER A 83 10.31 -9.57 -11.04
N GLN A 84 9.59 -8.49 -11.35
CA GLN A 84 8.51 -8.40 -12.37
C GLN A 84 7.36 -9.46 -12.29
N HIS A 85 7.39 -10.37 -11.33
CA HIS A 85 6.59 -11.59 -11.26
C HIS A 85 6.15 -11.92 -9.84
N PHE A 86 6.26 -10.98 -8.89
CA PHE A 86 5.53 -11.17 -7.64
C PHE A 86 4.05 -11.18 -7.96
N ASP A 87 3.40 -12.32 -7.79
CA ASP A 87 1.98 -12.48 -8.11
C ASP A 87 1.12 -12.72 -6.86
N LEU A 88 1.72 -12.64 -5.67
CA LEU A 88 0.96 -12.80 -4.44
C LEU A 88 0.21 -11.51 -4.10
N SER A 89 -1.05 -11.67 -3.71
CA SER A 89 -1.92 -10.59 -3.28
C SER A 89 -1.57 -10.17 -1.85
N ALA A 90 -1.40 -8.87 -1.61
CA ALA A 90 -1.15 -8.30 -0.29
C ALA A 90 -2.43 -8.35 0.57
N GLY A 91 -2.36 -9.10 1.67
CA GLY A 91 -3.37 -9.14 2.71
C GLY A 91 -3.22 -8.01 3.73
N SER A 92 -3.39 -8.32 5.01
CA SER A 92 -3.13 -7.39 6.10
C SER A 92 -1.63 -7.09 6.25
N PHE A 93 -1.29 -5.88 6.70
CA PHE A 93 0.08 -5.52 7.00
C PHE A 93 0.20 -4.61 8.22
N ALA A 94 1.38 -4.58 8.83
CA ALA A 94 1.71 -3.72 9.96
C ALA A 94 3.18 -3.30 9.90
N TRP A 95 3.48 -2.10 10.41
CA TRP A 95 4.85 -1.61 10.54
C TRP A 95 5.58 -2.26 11.72
N SER A 96 6.88 -2.51 11.57
CA SER A 96 7.74 -2.80 12.71
C SER A 96 7.88 -1.55 13.60
N PRO A 97 8.02 -1.70 14.93
CA PRO A 97 8.12 -0.55 15.84
C PRO A 97 9.28 0.40 15.55
N ASP A 98 10.36 -0.12 14.96
CA ASP A 98 11.55 0.65 14.58
C ASP A 98 11.44 1.33 13.20
N SER A 99 10.29 1.22 12.51
CA SER A 99 10.03 1.75 11.16
C SER A 99 10.91 1.17 10.05
N LYS A 100 11.66 0.10 10.31
CA LYS A 100 12.61 -0.49 9.33
C LYS A 100 12.00 -1.58 8.46
N ALA A 101 10.80 -2.06 8.78
CA ALA A 101 10.14 -3.11 8.03
C ALA A 101 8.61 -2.99 8.09
N ILE A 102 7.96 -3.64 7.12
CA ILE A 102 6.54 -4.00 7.14
C ILE A 102 6.44 -5.51 7.28
N PHE A 103 5.59 -5.99 8.19
CA PHE A 103 5.13 -7.37 8.20
C PHE A 103 3.83 -7.44 7.41
N ALA A 104 3.80 -8.19 6.32
CA ALA A 104 2.65 -8.31 5.44
C ALA A 104 2.29 -9.78 5.22
N ALA A 105 1.00 -10.10 5.28
CA ALA A 105 0.50 -11.38 4.82
C ALA A 105 0.38 -11.34 3.29
N PHE A 106 0.89 -12.37 2.61
CA PHE A 106 0.71 -12.52 1.16
C PHE A 106 -0.02 -13.82 0.88
N GLU A 107 -1.05 -13.76 0.04
CA GLU A 107 -1.87 -14.93 -0.29
C GLU A 107 -1.13 -15.86 -1.26
N GLU A 108 -0.90 -17.10 -0.82
CA GLU A 108 -0.18 -18.14 -1.55
C GLU A 108 -0.95 -19.47 -1.44
N GLN A 109 -1.56 -19.93 -2.53
CA GLN A 109 -2.26 -21.23 -2.61
C GLN A 109 -3.27 -21.48 -1.48
N GLY A 110 -4.05 -20.46 -1.11
CA GLY A 110 -5.04 -20.54 -0.03
C GLY A 110 -4.48 -20.35 1.39
N MET A 111 -3.17 -20.12 1.51
CA MET A 111 -2.51 -19.73 2.74
C MET A 111 -2.21 -18.22 2.73
N ALA A 112 -1.99 -17.64 3.91
CA ALA A 112 -1.57 -16.24 4.06
C ALA A 112 -0.28 -16.14 4.90
N PRO A 113 0.85 -16.71 4.44
CA PRO A 113 2.14 -16.57 5.12
C PRO A 113 2.51 -15.10 5.34
N ILE A 114 3.15 -14.84 6.48
CA ILE A 114 3.66 -13.52 6.83
C ILE A 114 5.08 -13.37 6.29
N PHE A 115 5.36 -12.22 5.69
CA PHE A 115 6.67 -11.83 5.24
C PHE A 115 7.11 -10.57 5.95
N ARG A 116 8.39 -10.52 6.32
CA ARG A 116 9.08 -9.29 6.69
C ARG A 116 9.62 -8.64 5.42
N VAL A 117 9.21 -7.40 5.21
CA VAL A 117 9.53 -6.53 4.08
C VAL A 117 10.38 -5.38 4.61
N GLY A 118 11.71 -5.45 4.46
CA GLY A 118 12.62 -4.37 4.89
C GLY A 118 12.44 -3.11 4.05
N ILE A 119 12.69 -1.92 4.60
CA ILE A 119 12.43 -0.62 3.95
C ILE A 119 13.70 0.04 3.41
N GLU A 120 14.70 0.28 4.26
CA GLU A 120 15.98 0.89 3.88
C GLU A 120 16.92 -0.13 3.21
N GLU A 121 16.86 -1.38 3.66
CA GLU A 121 17.46 -2.53 3.01
C GLU A 121 16.32 -3.35 2.39
N PRO A 122 16.06 -3.16 1.08
CA PRO A 122 14.89 -3.72 0.42
C PRO A 122 15.09 -5.23 0.32
N THR A 123 14.58 -5.95 1.31
CA THR A 123 14.67 -7.40 1.45
C THR A 123 13.29 -7.95 1.77
N VAL A 124 12.97 -9.15 1.29
CA VAL A 124 11.72 -9.85 1.62
C VAL A 124 12.04 -11.24 2.12
N SER A 125 11.58 -11.56 3.32
CA SER A 125 11.79 -12.89 3.92
C SER A 125 10.52 -13.38 4.56
N ARG A 126 10.19 -14.67 4.35
CA ARG A 126 9.07 -15.32 5.05
C ARG A 126 9.41 -15.44 6.53
N VAL A 127 8.46 -15.07 7.38
CA VAL A 127 8.56 -15.29 8.82
C VAL A 127 8.32 -16.78 9.09
N PRO A 128 9.19 -17.46 9.87
CA PRO A 128 9.06 -18.88 10.20
C PRO A 128 7.74 -19.24 10.89
#